data_AF-A0A933D2C3-F1
#
_entry.id   AF-A0A933D2C3-F1
#
_cell.length_a   1.000
_cell.length_b   1.000
_cell.length_c   1.000
_cell.angle_alpha   90.00
_cell.angle_beta   90.00
_cell.angle_gamma   90.00
#
_symmetry.space_group_name_H-M   'P 1'
#
loop_
_entity.id
_entity.type
_entity.pdbx_description
1 polymer ?
#
loop_
_entity_poly.entity_id
_entity_poly.type
_entity_poly.pdbx_seq_one_letter_code
_entity_poly.pdbx_strand_id
1 'polypeptide(L)'
;MDDKEFKTRASRLEQIAKVLEKLPAEVRSDAFDLLKGYVTEHSSPPRARTKETKGQRDAAAQSEEEFFGAFDHDKPADNAKLVAAWFYREYGAEPFSLDEVRAKADAVGITVPARVDMTFVQAKEKGKKLFARAGTGKFKPTVHGEANLKSIYSVKKGTKKREGDAE
;
A
#
# COMPACT_ATOMS: atom_id res chain seq x y z
N MET A 1 -27.21 1.28 -14.90
CA MET A 1 -26.76 2.56 -15.47
C MET A 1 -27.99 3.29 -15.91
N ASP A 2 -28.27 4.42 -15.28
CA ASP A 2 -29.43 5.24 -15.64
C ASP A 2 -29.13 6.00 -16.93
N ASP A 3 -30.15 6.13 -17.79
CA ASP A 3 -30.04 6.78 -19.11
C ASP A 3 -29.53 8.24 -18.99
N LYS A 4 -29.84 8.87 -17.86
CA LYS A 4 -29.35 10.21 -17.48
C LYS A 4 -27.85 10.22 -17.15
N GLU A 5 -27.33 9.20 -16.48
CA GLU A 5 -25.90 9.07 -16.20
C GLU A 5 -25.10 8.79 -17.47
N PHE A 6 -25.65 7.96 -18.35
CA PHE A 6 -25.02 7.62 -19.63
C PHE A 6 -24.82 8.87 -20.50
N LYS A 7 -25.84 9.72 -20.65
CA LYS A 7 -25.77 10.96 -21.42
C LYS A 7 -24.75 11.95 -20.84
N THR A 8 -24.66 12.05 -19.51
CA THR A 8 -23.67 12.92 -18.84
C THR A 8 -22.24 12.44 -19.09
N ARG A 9 -21.99 11.13 -18.97
CA ARG A 9 -20.66 10.54 -19.22
C ARG A 9 -20.25 10.67 -20.68
N ALA A 10 -21.17 10.46 -21.61
CA ALA A 10 -20.94 10.64 -23.04
C ALA A 10 -20.58 12.09 -23.38
N SER A 11 -21.30 13.06 -22.82
CA SER A 11 -21.01 14.49 -23.04
C SER A 11 -19.62 14.89 -22.51
N ARG A 12 -19.21 14.37 -21.35
CA ARG A 12 -17.87 14.63 -20.79
C ARG A 12 -16.75 13.99 -21.59
N LEU A 13 -16.95 12.79 -22.12
CA LEU A 13 -15.99 12.14 -23.02
C LEU A 13 -15.79 12.96 -24.31
N GLU A 14 -16.88 13.52 -24.85
CA GLU A 14 -16.80 14.39 -26.04
C GLU A 14 -16.01 15.68 -25.76
N GLN A 15 -16.16 16.25 -24.56
CA GLN A 15 -15.36 17.41 -24.13
C GLN A 15 -13.88 17.07 -24.00
N ILE A 16 -13.55 15.89 -23.47
CA ILE A 16 -12.15 15.43 -23.37
C ILE A 16 -11.56 15.18 -24.75
N ALA A 17 -12.31 14.57 -25.67
CA ALA A 17 -11.86 14.37 -27.04
C ALA A 17 -11.48 15.70 -27.73
N LYS A 18 -12.30 16.75 -27.57
CA LYS A 18 -12.01 18.10 -28.09
C LYS A 18 -10.75 18.72 -27.49
N VAL A 19 -10.44 18.42 -26.22
CA VAL A 19 -9.21 18.88 -25.57
C VAL A 19 -8.00 18.09 -26.08
N LEU A 20 -8.12 16.77 -26.22
CA LEU A 20 -7.05 15.89 -26.71
C LEU A 20 -6.68 16.15 -28.18
N GLU A 21 -7.62 16.57 -29.02
CA GLU A 21 -7.32 16.96 -30.40
C GLU A 21 -6.36 18.14 -30.50
N LYS A 22 -6.40 19.07 -29.53
CA LYS A 22 -5.50 20.23 -29.46
C LYS A 22 -4.13 19.90 -28.86
N LEU A 23 -3.95 18.68 -28.33
CA LEU A 23 -2.72 18.21 -27.72
C LEU A 23 -1.88 17.38 -28.71
N PRO A 24 -0.54 17.47 -28.66
CA PRO A 24 0.36 16.57 -29.39
C PRO A 24 0.10 15.11 -29.05
N ALA A 25 0.19 14.21 -30.03
CA ALA A 25 -0.13 12.79 -29.86
C ALA A 25 0.64 12.12 -28.71
N GLU A 26 1.86 12.58 -28.47
CA GLU A 26 2.77 12.10 -27.42
C GLU A 26 2.24 12.31 -26.00
N VAL A 27 1.45 13.36 -25.76
CA VAL A 27 0.93 13.71 -24.42
C VAL A 27 -0.55 13.36 -24.24
N ARG A 28 -1.22 12.83 -25.28
CA ARG A 28 -2.65 12.51 -25.22
C ARG A 28 -2.96 11.40 -24.24
N SER A 29 -2.09 10.40 -24.14
CA SER A 29 -2.26 9.28 -23.20
C SER A 29 -2.21 9.78 -21.75
N ASP A 30 -1.17 10.55 -21.41
CA ASP A 30 -0.97 11.10 -20.07
C ASP A 30 -2.07 12.12 -19.70
N ALA A 31 -2.51 12.94 -20.66
CA ALA A 31 -3.61 13.88 -20.45
C ALA A 31 -4.96 13.17 -20.26
N PHE A 32 -5.21 12.06 -20.97
CA PHE A 32 -6.42 11.28 -20.79
C PHE A 32 -6.46 10.63 -19.39
N ASP A 33 -5.33 10.11 -18.90
CA ASP A 33 -5.24 9.56 -17.54
C ASP A 33 -5.54 10.61 -16.46
N LEU A 34 -5.11 11.87 -16.66
CA LEU A 34 -5.44 12.98 -15.77
C LEU A 34 -6.93 13.36 -15.82
N LEU A 35 -7.56 13.26 -16.99
CA LEU A 35 -8.96 13.66 -17.22
C LEU A 35 -9.97 12.52 -16.98
N LYS A 36 -9.51 11.28 -16.82
CA LYS A 36 -10.33 10.10 -16.57
C LYS A 36 -11.27 10.27 -15.37
N GLY A 37 -10.81 10.95 -14.31
CA GLY A 37 -11.60 11.24 -13.12
C GLY A 37 -12.77 12.21 -13.35
N TYR A 38 -12.71 13.03 -14.39
CA TYR A 38 -13.78 13.95 -14.78
C TYR A 38 -14.98 13.20 -15.39
N VAL A 39 -14.73 12.13 -16.15
CA VAL A 39 -15.78 11.32 -16.78
C VAL A 39 -16.51 10.45 -15.78
N THR A 40 -15.80 9.90 -14.80
CA THR A 40 -16.35 8.84 -13.95
C THR A 40 -17.21 9.35 -12.79
N GLU A 41 -17.28 10.66 -12.52
CA GLU A 41 -18.05 11.35 -11.45
C GLU A 41 -17.99 10.72 -10.04
N HIS A 42 -17.08 9.78 -9.85
CA HIS A 42 -16.63 9.19 -8.60
C HIS A 42 -15.12 9.03 -8.73
N SER A 43 -14.43 10.16 -8.64
CA SER A 43 -12.98 10.16 -8.50
C SER A 43 -12.61 11.25 -7.51
N SER A 44 -11.95 10.82 -6.45
CA SER A 44 -11.50 11.55 -5.27
C SER A 44 -10.98 12.98 -5.54
N PRO A 45 -11.10 13.90 -4.56
CA PRO A 45 -10.70 15.29 -4.71
C PRO A 45 -9.20 15.47 -5.02
N PRO A 46 -8.82 16.61 -5.63
CA PRO A 46 -7.45 16.88 -6.04
C PRO A 46 -6.56 17.24 -4.83
N ARG A 47 -5.39 16.59 -4.77
CA ARG A 47 -4.15 16.94 -4.02
C ARG A 47 -4.22 18.18 -3.11
N ALA A 48 -4.55 17.94 -1.84
CA ALA A 48 -3.88 18.65 -0.75
C ALA A 48 -2.62 17.86 -0.36
N ARG A 49 -1.53 18.56 -0.02
CA ARG A 49 -0.30 17.96 0.52
C ARG A 49 -0.60 17.27 1.85
N THR A 50 -1.02 16.01 1.80
CA THR A 50 -1.16 15.16 2.98
C THR A 50 -0.80 13.74 2.56
N LYS A 51 0.06 13.11 3.37
CA LYS A 51 0.36 11.68 3.31
C LYS A 51 -0.95 10.90 3.22
N GLU A 52 -1.24 10.23 2.10
CA GLU A 52 -2.30 9.21 2.05
C GLU A 52 -2.14 8.31 0.80
N THR A 53 -1.63 7.11 1.07
CA THR A 53 -2.20 5.81 0.67
C THR A 53 -2.63 5.61 -0.79
N LYS A 54 -1.65 5.18 -1.61
CA LYS A 54 -1.92 4.32 -2.77
C LYS A 54 -2.57 3.01 -2.29
N GLY A 55 -3.66 2.63 -2.94
CA GLY A 55 -3.94 1.22 -3.21
C GLY A 55 -5.17 0.64 -2.55
N GLN A 56 -6.36 1.13 -2.89
CA GLN A 56 -7.57 0.30 -2.87
C GLN A 56 -7.56 -0.58 -4.14
N ARG A 57 -6.67 -1.57 -4.19
CA ARG A 57 -6.82 -2.77 -5.03
C ARG A 57 -6.94 -3.92 -4.05
N ASP A 58 -7.85 -4.86 -4.27
CA ASP A 58 -8.04 -6.02 -3.41
C ASP A 58 -6.72 -6.82 -3.29
N ALA A 59 -5.92 -6.52 -2.26
CA ALA A 59 -4.63 -7.15 -1.97
C ALA A 59 -4.76 -8.62 -1.57
N ALA A 60 -5.96 -9.19 -1.59
CA ALA A 60 -6.21 -10.58 -1.25
C ALA A 60 -5.66 -11.57 -2.30
N ALA A 61 -5.49 -11.13 -3.56
CA ALA A 61 -5.07 -12.01 -4.66
C ALA A 61 -3.78 -11.58 -5.39
N GLN A 62 -3.13 -10.49 -4.95
CA GLN A 62 -1.92 -9.98 -5.61
C GLN A 62 -0.71 -10.89 -5.33
N SER A 63 0.10 -11.08 -6.36
CA SER A 63 1.43 -11.71 -6.26
C SER A 63 2.37 -10.85 -5.42
N GLU A 64 3.49 -11.45 -5.01
CA GLU A 64 4.50 -10.76 -4.21
C GLU A 64 5.09 -9.56 -4.96
N GLU A 65 5.46 -9.72 -6.23
CA GLU A 65 6.04 -8.62 -7.01
C GLU A 65 5.04 -7.48 -7.20
N GLU A 66 3.75 -7.80 -7.42
CA GLU A 66 2.70 -6.79 -7.53
C GLU A 66 2.45 -6.04 -6.23
N PHE A 67 2.58 -6.70 -5.08
CA PHE A 67 2.39 -6.06 -3.78
C PHE A 67 3.53 -5.07 -3.51
N PHE A 68 4.79 -5.51 -3.61
CA PHE A 68 5.92 -4.65 -3.32
C PHE A 68 6.08 -3.54 -4.37
N GLY A 69 5.88 -3.85 -5.66
CA GLY A 69 5.96 -2.87 -6.75
C GLY A 69 4.87 -1.79 -6.74
N ALA A 70 3.82 -1.94 -5.92
CA ALA A 70 2.80 -0.90 -5.75
C ALA A 70 3.27 0.30 -4.90
N PHE A 71 4.37 0.16 -4.16
CA PHE A 71 4.85 1.16 -3.20
C PHE A 71 6.18 1.78 -3.63
N ASP A 72 6.42 3.01 -3.18
CA ASP A 72 7.70 3.71 -3.40
C ASP A 72 8.73 3.29 -2.34
N HIS A 73 9.95 2.96 -2.77
CA HIS A 73 10.99 2.38 -1.91
C HIS A 73 12.06 3.35 -1.42
N ASP A 74 11.83 4.66 -1.58
CA ASP A 74 12.79 5.73 -1.24
C ASP A 74 13.17 5.79 0.25
N LYS A 75 12.33 5.24 1.12
CA LYS A 75 12.50 5.30 2.57
C LYS A 75 12.69 3.91 3.15
N PRO A 76 13.93 3.56 3.55
CA PRO A 76 14.21 2.25 4.15
C PRO A 76 13.31 1.93 5.35
N ALA A 77 13.03 2.93 6.20
CA ALA A 77 12.18 2.74 7.37
C ALA A 77 10.72 2.38 7.02
N ASP A 78 10.21 2.84 5.88
CA ASP A 78 8.87 2.50 5.41
C ASP A 78 8.87 1.14 4.68
N ASN A 79 9.99 0.77 4.03
CA ASN A 79 10.19 -0.58 3.48
C ASN A 79 10.14 -1.65 4.59
N ALA A 80 10.74 -1.40 5.75
CA ALA A 80 10.66 -2.33 6.88
C ALA A 80 9.20 -2.55 7.36
N LYS A 81 8.37 -1.49 7.33
CA LYS A 81 6.93 -1.61 7.66
C LYS A 81 6.14 -2.28 6.56
N LEU A 82 6.51 -2.08 5.29
CA LEU A 82 5.91 -2.76 4.14
C LEU A 82 6.13 -4.27 4.23
N VAL A 83 7.34 -4.71 4.58
CA VAL A 83 7.63 -6.13 4.83
C VAL A 83 6.80 -6.65 6.02
N ALA A 84 6.67 -5.87 7.10
CA ALA A 84 5.80 -6.25 8.21
C ALA A 84 4.31 -6.33 7.79
N ALA A 85 3.86 -5.50 6.86
CA ALA A 85 2.53 -5.56 6.27
C ALA A 85 2.33 -6.85 5.47
N TRP A 86 3.35 -7.28 4.72
CA TRP A 86 3.35 -8.56 4.03
C TRP A 86 3.24 -9.73 5.02
N PHE A 87 4.02 -9.73 6.09
CA PHE A 87 3.89 -10.77 7.11
C PHE A 87 2.53 -10.76 7.79
N TYR A 88 1.94 -9.59 8.02
CA TYR A 88 0.58 -9.48 8.53
C TYR A 88 -0.46 -10.06 7.55
N ARG A 89 -0.25 -9.86 6.25
CA ARG A 89 -1.09 -10.43 5.20
C ARG A 89 -1.06 -11.95 5.17
N GLU A 90 0.12 -12.54 5.36
CA GLU A 90 0.27 -14.00 5.29
C GLU A 90 -0.06 -14.69 6.62
N TYR A 91 0.50 -14.19 7.72
CA TYR A 91 0.54 -14.85 9.03
C TYR A 91 -0.29 -14.13 10.11
N GLY A 92 -0.91 -13.00 9.76
CA GLY A 92 -1.71 -12.24 10.71
C GLY A 92 -0.87 -11.63 11.84
N ALA A 93 -1.30 -11.84 13.09
CA ALA A 93 -0.69 -11.20 14.26
C ALA A 93 0.48 -12.00 14.87
N GLU A 94 0.98 -13.00 14.14
CA GLU A 94 2.09 -13.82 14.61
C GLU A 94 3.40 -13.04 14.69
N PRO A 95 4.29 -13.38 15.64
CA PRO A 95 5.61 -12.77 15.71
C PRO A 95 6.47 -13.07 14.48
N PHE A 96 7.26 -12.08 14.09
CA PHE A 96 8.30 -12.21 13.08
C PHE A 96 9.64 -11.73 13.61
N SER A 97 10.72 -12.36 13.14
CA SER A 97 12.08 -12.01 13.49
C SER A 97 12.63 -10.90 12.59
N LEU A 98 13.67 -10.22 13.06
CA LEU A 98 14.38 -9.21 12.26
C LEU A 98 15.10 -9.83 11.05
N ASP A 99 15.57 -11.07 11.18
CA ASP A 99 16.28 -11.77 10.12
C ASP A 99 15.32 -12.16 8.99
N GLU A 100 14.10 -12.56 9.30
CA GLU A 100 13.05 -12.77 8.29
C GLU A 100 12.72 -11.48 7.53
N VAL A 101 12.68 -10.34 8.22
CA VAL A 101 12.44 -9.04 7.56
C VAL A 101 13.55 -8.72 6.57
N ARG A 102 14.82 -8.96 6.94
CA ARG A 102 15.98 -8.74 6.07
C ARG A 102 15.97 -9.70 4.89
N ALA A 103 15.82 -11.01 5.16
CA ALA A 103 15.77 -12.03 4.12
C ALA A 103 14.65 -11.75 3.12
N LYS A 104 13.48 -11.31 3.60
CA LYS A 104 12.37 -10.94 2.72
C LYS A 104 12.68 -9.69 1.90
N ALA A 105 13.27 -8.67 2.52
CA ALA A 105 13.66 -7.45 1.83
C ALA A 105 14.68 -7.72 0.71
N ASP A 106 15.68 -8.57 0.99
CA ASP A 106 16.69 -8.98 0.02
C ASP A 106 16.07 -9.80 -1.13
N ALA A 107 15.14 -10.71 -0.82
CA ALA A 107 14.43 -11.51 -1.81
C ALA A 107 13.61 -10.66 -2.80
N VAL A 108 12.99 -9.57 -2.33
CA VAL A 108 12.20 -8.66 -3.17
C VAL A 108 13.01 -7.45 -3.69
N GLY A 109 14.30 -7.39 -3.37
CA GLY A 109 15.21 -6.34 -3.85
C GLY A 109 14.99 -4.95 -3.26
N ILE A 110 14.40 -4.84 -2.05
CA ILE A 110 14.18 -3.54 -1.38
C ILE A 110 15.18 -3.32 -0.25
N THR A 111 15.63 -2.07 -0.09
CA THR A 111 16.57 -1.72 0.98
C THR A 111 15.83 -1.43 2.30
N VAL A 112 16.25 -2.10 3.37
CA VAL A 112 15.78 -1.85 4.75
C VAL A 112 16.88 -1.20 5.60
N PRO A 113 16.54 -0.54 6.73
CA PRO A 113 17.53 0.12 7.58
C PRO A 113 18.42 -0.91 8.26
N ALA A 114 19.68 -0.56 8.55
CA ALA A 114 20.58 -1.43 9.32
C ALA A 114 19.99 -1.82 10.69
N ARG A 115 19.34 -0.84 11.35
CA ARG A 115 18.66 -0.96 12.66
C ARG A 115 17.15 -1.13 12.51
N VAL A 116 16.73 -2.22 11.89
CA VAL A 116 15.30 -2.60 11.74
C VAL A 116 14.59 -2.65 13.11
N ASP A 117 15.30 -3.09 14.15
CA ASP A 117 14.83 -3.12 15.54
C ASP A 117 14.33 -1.75 16.02
N MET A 118 15.09 -0.69 15.73
CA MET A 118 14.74 0.67 16.14
C MET A 118 13.58 1.21 15.31
N THR A 119 13.50 0.84 14.03
CA THR A 119 12.36 1.21 13.17
C THR A 119 11.04 0.70 13.76
N PHE A 120 10.98 -0.56 14.22
CA PHE A 120 9.76 -1.09 14.82
C PHE A 120 9.49 -0.54 16.23
N VAL A 121 10.53 -0.31 17.04
CA VAL A 121 10.36 0.28 18.38
C VAL A 121 9.86 1.73 18.30
N GLN A 122 10.33 2.50 17.31
CA GLN A 122 9.96 3.90 17.11
C GLN A 122 8.69 4.08 16.29
N ALA A 123 8.23 3.04 15.59
CA ALA A 123 7.01 3.07 14.80
C ALA A 123 5.79 3.33 15.68
N LYS A 124 5.24 4.53 15.54
CA LYS A 124 4.05 5.00 16.24
C LYS A 124 3.09 5.69 15.29
N GLU A 125 1.80 5.55 15.55
CA GLU A 125 0.74 6.33 14.93
C GLU A 125 -0.11 6.97 16.02
N LYS A 126 -0.34 8.29 15.93
CA LYS A 126 -1.09 9.06 16.94
C LYS A 126 -0.60 8.79 18.37
N GLY A 127 0.73 8.68 18.54
CA GLY A 127 1.38 8.39 19.83
C GLY A 127 1.35 6.93 20.27
N LYS A 128 0.63 6.05 19.57
CA LYS A 128 0.47 4.63 19.93
C LYS A 128 1.45 3.76 19.16
N LYS A 129 2.05 2.77 19.83
CA LYS A 129 3.03 1.86 19.22
C LYS A 129 2.36 0.93 18.22
N LEU A 130 2.97 0.79 17.04
CA LEU A 130 2.50 -0.13 15.99
C LEU A 130 2.98 -1.55 16.22
N PHE A 131 4.17 -1.72 16.80
CA PHE A 131 4.75 -3.05 17.05
C PHE A 131 5.10 -3.22 18.53
N ALA A 132 4.99 -4.46 18.99
CA ALA A 132 5.42 -4.90 20.31
C ALA A 132 6.50 -5.98 20.17
N ARG A 133 7.42 -6.03 21.14
CA ARG A 133 8.39 -7.13 21.22
C ARG A 133 7.66 -8.40 21.66
N ALA A 134 7.98 -9.51 21.03
CA ALA A 134 7.39 -10.83 21.27
C ALA A 134 8.46 -11.87 21.70
N GLY A 135 9.65 -11.41 22.05
CA GLY A 135 10.81 -12.24 22.39
C GLY A 135 12.11 -11.55 21.96
N THR A 136 13.24 -12.21 22.17
CA THR A 136 14.54 -11.72 21.68
C THR A 136 14.52 -11.64 20.16
N GLY A 137 14.69 -10.44 19.59
CA GLY A 137 14.73 -10.24 18.14
C GLY A 137 13.39 -10.45 17.41
N LYS A 138 12.29 -10.73 18.11
CA LYS A 138 10.95 -10.95 17.54
C LYS A 138 10.02 -9.77 17.82
N PHE A 139 9.23 -9.40 16.82
CA PHE A 139 8.22 -8.34 16.88
C PHE A 139 6.88 -8.85 16.38
N LYS A 140 5.79 -8.31 16.92
CA LYS A 140 4.43 -8.54 16.43
C LYS A 140 3.68 -7.23 16.31
N PRO A 141 2.74 -7.11 15.37
CA PRO A 141 1.87 -5.94 15.31
C PRO A 141 0.98 -5.88 16.57
N THR A 142 0.78 -4.67 17.10
CA THR A 142 -0.22 -4.42 18.13
C THR A 142 -1.59 -4.25 17.48
N VAL A 143 -2.68 -4.19 18.25
CA VAL A 143 -4.02 -3.88 17.71
C VAL A 143 -4.03 -2.59 16.90
N HIS A 144 -3.27 -1.57 17.32
CA HIS A 144 -3.10 -0.33 16.57
C HIS A 144 -2.21 -0.49 15.34
N GLY A 145 -1.17 -1.32 15.45
CA GLY A 145 -0.37 -1.78 14.31
C GLY A 145 -1.22 -2.44 13.23
N GLU A 146 -2.08 -3.38 13.60
CA GLU A 146 -2.97 -4.06 12.67
C GLU A 146 -3.89 -3.08 11.94
N ALA A 147 -4.49 -2.13 12.67
CA ALA A 147 -5.32 -1.10 12.07
C ALA A 147 -4.53 -0.21 11.10
N ASN A 148 -3.31 0.18 11.48
CA ASN A 148 -2.43 0.96 10.63
C ASN A 148 -2.06 0.18 9.36
N LEU A 149 -1.64 -1.08 9.49
CA LEU A 149 -1.23 -1.90 8.34
C LEU A 149 -2.39 -2.10 7.36
N LYS A 150 -3.60 -2.39 7.87
CA LYS A 150 -4.83 -2.46 7.06
C LYS A 150 -5.13 -1.16 6.34
N SER A 151 -4.96 -0.03 7.02
CA SER A 151 -5.30 1.28 6.46
C SER A 151 -4.26 1.79 5.46
N ILE A 152 -2.97 1.57 5.73
CA ILE A 152 -1.86 2.13 4.95
C ILE A 152 -1.53 1.25 3.74
N TYR A 153 -1.56 -0.08 3.92
CA TYR A 153 -1.14 -1.03 2.90
C TYR A 153 -2.32 -1.84 2.33
N SER A 154 -3.56 -1.56 2.74
CA SER A 154 -4.77 -2.26 2.29
C SER A 154 -4.72 -3.79 2.44
N VAL A 155 -3.94 -4.28 3.40
CA VAL A 155 -3.77 -5.72 3.63
C VAL A 155 -4.89 -6.28 4.52
N LYS A 156 -5.31 -7.53 4.26
CA LYS A 156 -6.21 -8.30 5.14
C LYS A 156 -5.40 -9.17 6.07
N LYS A 157 -5.95 -9.53 7.23
CA LYS A 157 -5.26 -10.39 8.21
C LYS A 157 -5.09 -11.80 7.64
N GLY A 158 -3.85 -12.29 7.64
CA GLY A 158 -3.55 -13.67 7.28
C GLY A 158 -4.00 -14.69 8.29
N THR A 159 -4.14 -15.94 7.83
CA THR A 159 -4.54 -17.08 8.65
C THR A 159 -3.52 -18.22 8.61
N LYS A 160 -2.42 -18.09 7.85
CA LYS A 160 -1.36 -19.09 7.85
C LYS A 160 -0.69 -19.09 9.22
N LYS A 161 -0.48 -20.26 9.79
CA LYS A 161 0.39 -20.42 10.95
C LYS A 161 1.83 -20.53 10.46
N ARG A 162 2.77 -19.90 11.16
CA ARG A 162 4.19 -20.14 10.96
C ARG A 162 4.54 -21.50 11.53
N GLU A 163 5.11 -22.36 10.70
CA GLU A 163 5.78 -23.58 11.14
C GLU A 163 7.04 -23.15 11.91
N GLY A 164 6.92 -22.96 13.22
CA GLY A 164 8.04 -22.48 14.03
C GLY A 164 7.77 -22.17 15.49
N ASP A 165 6.51 -22.10 15.94
CA ASP A 165 6.19 -22.03 17.37
C ASP A 165 5.68 -23.41 17.85
N ALA A 166 6.61 -24.37 17.90
CA ALA A 166 6.53 -25.57 18.70
C ALA A 166 7.81 -25.67 19.54
N GLU A 167 7.98 -24.76 20.51
CA GLU A 167 8.65 -25.03 21.80
C GLU A 167 8.37 -23.90 22.81
#